data_AF-A0A3R6X5Q5-F1
#
_entry.id   AF-A0A3R6X5Q5-F1
#
_cell.length_a   1.000
_cell.length_b   1.000
_cell.length_c   1.000
_cell.angle_alpha   90.00
_cell.angle_beta   90.00
_cell.angle_gamma   90.00
#
_symmetry.space_group_name_H-M   'P 1'
#
loop_
_entity.id
_entity.type
_entity.pdbx_description
1 polymer ?
#
loop_
_entity_poly.entity_id
_entity_poly.type
_entity_poly.pdbx_seq_one_letter_code
_entity_poly.pdbx_strand_id
1 'polypeptide(L)'
;MTMSQGLDHLHRPSKSPHLPPPTAADAHLLIVVETNFKVYAYTQSSLHIAMLSVFVDIVARLPNLAVGFLTRESIRSALSNGISAEQIYDFLMQHAHPKMLGNSPVIPENIADQLYLWQRERNRIKFDAGELVDGFVTTEDFDVVLKFAQDVGVMLWYDSIHLRLVVTKAGGERVRDFIKNH
;
A
#
# COMPACT_ATOMS: atom_id res chain seq x y z
N MET A 1 -27.00 -39.96 65.30
CA MET A 1 -25.79 -39.44 65.97
C MET A 1 -24.61 -40.21 65.39
N THR A 2 -23.58 -39.68 64.73
CA THR A 2 -23.15 -38.31 64.42
C THR A 2 -22.02 -38.46 63.39
N MET A 3 -22.08 -37.69 62.30
CA MET A 3 -20.98 -37.21 61.43
C MET A 3 -20.04 -38.22 60.74
N SER A 4 -20.25 -38.34 59.43
CA SER A 4 -19.25 -38.72 58.43
C SER A 4 -18.34 -37.51 58.16
N GLN A 5 -17.05 -37.60 58.47
CA GLN A 5 -16.03 -36.66 57.99
C GLN A 5 -14.70 -37.39 57.77
N GLY A 6 -14.06 -37.14 56.63
CA GLY A 6 -12.62 -37.36 56.46
C GLY A 6 -12.21 -38.20 55.26
N LEU A 7 -12.41 -37.71 54.03
CA LEU A 7 -11.70 -38.15 52.83
C LEU A 7 -11.63 -37.00 51.83
N ASP A 8 -10.84 -35.97 52.14
CA ASP A 8 -10.46 -34.91 51.21
C ASP A 8 -8.95 -34.70 51.26
N HIS A 9 -8.22 -35.55 50.54
CA HIS A 9 -6.80 -35.35 50.26
C HIS A 9 -6.55 -35.52 48.75
N LEU A 10 -5.80 -34.55 48.21
CA LEU A 10 -5.34 -34.35 46.83
C LEU A 10 -6.35 -33.82 45.78
N HIS A 11 -6.60 -32.50 45.85
CA HIS A 11 -6.59 -31.67 44.64
C HIS A 11 -6.01 -30.28 44.98
N ARG A 12 -4.72 -30.07 44.67
CA ARG A 12 -4.13 -28.73 44.64
C ARG A 12 -4.30 -28.22 43.21
N PRO A 13 -5.12 -27.18 42.94
CA PRO A 13 -5.06 -26.55 41.62
C PRO A 13 -3.67 -25.92 41.47
N SER A 14 -2.94 -26.41 40.46
CA SER A 14 -1.73 -25.78 39.98
C SER A 14 -2.08 -24.33 39.64
N LYS A 15 -1.48 -23.36 40.34
CA LYS A 15 -1.49 -21.97 39.90
C LYS A 15 -0.73 -21.94 38.57
N SER A 16 -1.46 -22.01 37.47
CA SER A 16 -1.01 -21.50 36.19
C SER A 16 -0.44 -20.09 36.45
N PRO A 17 0.75 -19.73 35.93
CA PRO A 17 1.21 -18.36 36.05
C PRO A 17 0.26 -17.52 35.22
N HIS A 18 -0.77 -16.96 35.87
CA HIS A 18 -1.48 -15.81 35.35
C HIS A 18 -0.42 -14.74 35.18
N LEU A 19 0.01 -14.55 33.93
CA LEU A 19 0.76 -13.37 33.53
C LEU A 19 -0.05 -12.17 34.05
N PRO A 20 0.59 -11.22 34.76
CA PRO A 20 -0.10 -10.00 35.15
C PRO A 20 -0.67 -9.35 33.89
N PRO A 21 -1.85 -8.71 33.95
CA PRO A 21 -2.32 -7.90 32.85
C PRO A 21 -1.20 -6.89 32.51
N PRO A 22 -0.91 -6.64 31.22
CA PRO A 22 0.13 -5.71 30.81
C PRO A 22 -0.12 -4.40 31.55
N THR A 23 0.85 -4.01 32.36
CA THR A 23 0.79 -2.74 33.09
C THR A 23 0.83 -1.64 32.03
N ALA A 24 0.16 -0.51 32.20
CA ALA A 24 0.04 0.53 31.17
C ALA A 24 1.37 1.00 30.53
N ALA A 25 2.51 0.68 31.13
CA ALA A 25 3.86 0.86 30.58
C ALA A 25 4.22 -0.07 29.40
N ASP A 26 3.57 -1.23 29.23
CA ASP A 26 3.82 -2.22 28.16
C ASP A 26 3.12 -1.87 26.83
N ALA A 27 2.32 -0.80 26.80
CA ALA A 27 1.45 -0.44 25.67
C ALA A 27 1.99 0.71 24.82
N HIS A 28 3.19 1.21 25.07
CA HIS A 28 3.74 2.33 24.30
C HIS A 28 4.59 1.84 23.11
N LEU A 29 4.30 2.40 21.94
CA LEU A 29 5.10 2.30 20.73
C LEU A 29 5.63 3.70 20.42
N LEU A 30 6.94 3.85 20.40
CA LEU A 30 7.60 5.08 19.97
C LEU A 30 8.50 4.78 18.77
N ILE A 31 8.34 5.56 17.72
CA ILE A 31 9.02 5.36 16.44
C ILE A 31 9.92 6.54 16.15
N VAL A 32 11.16 6.24 15.76
CA VAL A 32 12.05 7.18 15.10
C VAL A 32 12.26 6.74 13.67
N VAL A 33 11.96 7.61 12.70
CA VAL A 33 12.29 7.40 11.29
C VAL A 33 13.32 8.43 10.84
N GLU A 34 14.38 7.96 10.22
CA GLU A 34 15.49 8.79 9.71
C GLU A 34 15.34 9.03 8.19
N THR A 35 16.03 10.06 7.67
CA THR A 35 16.05 10.40 6.24
C THR A 35 16.62 9.29 5.34
N ASN A 36 17.36 8.33 5.91
CA ASN A 36 17.90 7.16 5.23
C ASN A 36 16.94 5.94 5.24
N PHE A 37 15.64 6.17 5.54
CA PHE A 37 14.58 5.15 5.62
C PHE A 37 14.70 4.15 6.76
N LYS A 38 15.65 4.33 7.68
CA LYS A 38 15.76 3.49 8.87
C LYS A 38 14.70 3.84 9.90
N VAL A 39 14.11 2.80 10.48
CA VAL A 39 13.07 2.88 11.50
C VAL A 39 13.58 2.22 12.78
N TYR A 40 13.47 2.95 13.89
CA TYR A 40 13.71 2.45 15.25
C TYR A 40 12.39 2.48 16.01
N ALA A 41 11.93 1.33 16.46
CA ALA A 41 10.70 1.20 17.23
C ALA A 41 11.00 0.75 18.65
N TYR A 42 10.84 1.66 19.61
CA TYR A 42 10.97 1.38 21.03
C TYR A 42 9.66 0.80 21.55
N THR A 43 9.66 -0.51 21.78
CA THR A 43 8.52 -1.25 22.33
C THR A 43 8.98 -2.64 22.78
N GLN A 44 8.31 -3.21 23.76
CA GLN A 44 8.47 -4.62 24.16
C GLN A 44 7.32 -5.49 23.61
N SER A 45 6.29 -4.86 23.05
CA SER A 45 5.09 -5.53 22.54
C SER A 45 5.37 -6.20 21.20
N SER A 46 5.25 -7.53 21.17
CA SER A 46 5.33 -8.32 19.93
C SER A 46 4.23 -7.96 18.94
N LEU A 47 3.07 -7.50 19.43
CA LEU A 47 1.96 -7.04 18.60
C LEU A 47 2.33 -5.77 17.83
N HIS A 48 2.94 -4.78 18.50
CA HIS A 48 3.40 -3.56 17.82
C HIS A 48 4.46 -3.86 16.77
N ILE A 49 5.38 -4.77 17.07
CA ILE A 49 6.39 -5.21 16.10
C ILE A 49 5.71 -5.92 14.92
N ALA A 50 4.68 -6.73 15.15
CA ALA A 50 3.91 -7.38 14.09
C ALA A 50 3.19 -6.36 13.20
N MET A 51 2.53 -5.36 13.79
CA MET A 51 1.90 -4.25 13.05
C MET A 51 2.91 -3.50 12.19
N LEU A 52 4.07 -3.16 12.77
CA LEU A 52 5.13 -2.45 12.04
C LEU A 52 5.70 -3.30 10.90
N SER A 53 5.84 -4.62 11.10
CA SER A 53 6.37 -5.53 10.08
C SER A 53 5.50 -5.68 8.83
N VAL A 54 4.27 -5.15 8.86
CA VAL A 54 3.41 -5.12 7.68
C VAL A 54 3.97 -4.21 6.58
N PHE A 55 4.71 -3.15 6.95
CA PHE A 55 5.25 -2.16 6.01
C PHE A 55 6.71 -1.76 6.28
N VAL A 56 7.37 -2.39 7.25
CA VAL A 56 8.80 -2.21 7.55
C VAL A 56 9.51 -3.55 7.49
N ASP A 57 10.64 -3.60 6.79
CA ASP A 57 11.55 -4.73 6.82
C ASP A 57 12.35 -4.73 8.13
N ILE A 58 11.89 -5.48 9.13
CA ILE A 58 12.55 -5.60 10.43
C ILE A 58 13.81 -6.47 10.31
N VAL A 59 14.98 -5.88 10.54
CA VAL A 59 16.29 -6.55 10.42
C VAL A 59 16.86 -6.98 11.77
N ALA A 60 16.44 -6.34 12.86
CA ALA A 60 16.90 -6.67 14.21
C ALA A 60 15.78 -6.47 15.23
N ARG A 61 15.74 -7.36 16.22
CA ARG A 61 14.86 -7.25 17.40
C ARG A 61 15.72 -7.42 18.65
N LEU A 62 15.68 -6.42 19.50
CA LEU A 62 16.28 -6.38 20.83
C LEU A 62 15.16 -6.33 21.87
N PRO A 63 15.44 -6.53 23.18
CA PRO A 63 14.39 -6.64 24.21
C PRO A 63 13.38 -5.49 24.25
N ASN A 64 13.78 -4.27 23.89
CA ASN A 64 12.94 -3.07 23.92
C ASN A 64 13.05 -2.21 22.66
N LEU A 65 13.63 -2.75 21.57
CA LEU A 65 13.90 -2.02 20.34
C LEU A 65 13.80 -2.97 19.14
N ALA A 66 13.03 -2.60 18.13
CA ALA A 66 13.11 -3.18 16.81
C ALA A 66 13.75 -2.17 15.85
N VAL A 67 14.59 -2.67 14.94
CA VAL A 67 15.23 -1.86 13.90
C VAL A 67 14.85 -2.45 12.54
N GLY A 68 14.48 -1.58 11.61
CA GLY A 68 14.11 -1.97 10.26
C GLY A 68 14.25 -0.84 9.26
N PHE A 69 13.79 -1.10 8.05
CA PHE A 69 13.85 -0.13 6.94
C PHE A 69 12.50 -0.05 6.21
N LEU A 70 12.15 1.16 5.78
CA LEU A 70 11.12 1.37 4.77
C LEU A 70 11.75 1.12 3.40
N THR A 71 11.38 0.02 2.75
CA THR A 71 11.88 -0.35 1.42
C THR A 71 10.77 -0.26 0.39
N ARG A 72 11.12 -0.15 -0.88
CA ARG A 72 10.13 -0.21 -1.96
C ARG A 72 9.32 -1.49 -1.90
N GLU A 73 9.97 -2.61 -1.61
CA GLU A 73 9.37 -3.95 -1.57
C GLU A 73 8.39 -4.09 -0.40
N SER A 74 8.76 -3.67 0.81
CA SER A 74 7.88 -3.71 1.99
C SER A 74 6.67 -2.80 1.82
N ILE A 75 6.86 -1.57 1.32
CA ILE A 75 5.74 -0.65 1.07
C ILE A 75 4.83 -1.18 -0.04
N ARG A 76 5.39 -1.68 -1.14
CA ARG A 76 4.58 -2.29 -2.22
C ARG A 76 3.79 -3.50 -1.73
N SER A 77 4.36 -4.31 -0.85
CA SER A 77 3.66 -5.43 -0.22
C SER A 77 2.48 -4.93 0.63
N ALA A 78 2.69 -3.93 1.49
CA ALA A 78 1.63 -3.33 2.31
C ALA A 78 0.48 -2.75 1.46
N LEU A 79 0.84 -1.96 0.43
CA LEU A 79 -0.10 -1.39 -0.54
C LEU A 79 -0.93 -2.46 -1.27
N SER A 80 -0.31 -3.59 -1.62
CA SER A 80 -1.00 -4.69 -2.31
C SER A 80 -1.99 -5.41 -1.39
N ASN A 81 -1.75 -5.36 -0.08
CA ASN A 81 -2.65 -5.87 0.96
C ASN A 81 -3.67 -4.81 1.43
N GLY A 82 -3.79 -3.67 0.72
CA GLY A 82 -4.83 -2.67 0.94
C GLY A 82 -4.51 -1.60 1.98
N ILE A 83 -3.25 -1.47 2.41
CA ILE A 83 -2.83 -0.43 3.35
C ILE A 83 -2.28 0.76 2.56
N SER A 84 -2.90 1.92 2.68
CA SER A 84 -2.50 3.12 1.91
C SER A 84 -1.23 3.79 2.45
N ALA A 85 -0.56 4.56 1.61
CA ALA A 85 0.56 5.42 1.99
C ALA A 85 0.19 6.42 3.10
N GLU A 86 -1.03 6.96 3.06
CA GLU A 86 -1.58 7.84 4.09
C GLU A 86 -1.69 7.11 5.44
N GLN A 87 -2.23 5.89 5.46
CA GLN A 87 -2.31 5.09 6.69
C GLN A 87 -0.93 4.77 7.28
N ILE A 88 0.06 4.49 6.43
CA ILE A 88 1.45 4.27 6.87
C ILE A 88 2.03 5.56 7.45
N TYR A 89 1.85 6.70 6.77
CA TYR A 89 2.29 8.00 7.25
C TYR A 89 1.66 8.36 8.59
N ASP A 90 0.34 8.22 8.72
CA ASP A 90 -0.41 8.51 9.94
C ASP A 90 0.02 7.60 11.09
N PHE A 91 0.29 6.32 10.82
CA PHE A 91 0.81 5.41 11.83
C PHE A 91 2.18 5.87 12.35
N LEU A 92 3.10 6.26 11.46
CA LEU A 92 4.41 6.79 11.84
C LEU A 92 4.29 8.09 12.64
N MET A 93 3.38 8.98 12.22
CA MET A 93 3.13 10.27 12.87
C MET A 93 2.52 10.11 14.27
N GLN A 94 1.50 9.25 14.43
CA GLN A 94 0.81 8.98 15.68
C GLN A 94 1.74 8.40 16.74
N HIS A 95 2.72 7.59 16.32
CA HIS A 95 3.68 6.94 17.20
C HIS A 95 5.05 7.62 17.18
N ALA A 96 5.17 8.82 16.62
CA ALA A 96 6.44 9.54 16.55
C ALA A 96 7.03 9.76 17.95
N HIS A 97 8.31 9.50 18.10
CA HIS A 97 9.01 9.73 19.36
C HIS A 97 8.93 11.23 19.74
N PRO A 98 8.70 11.61 21.02
CA PRO A 98 8.52 13.02 21.42
C PRO A 98 9.63 13.97 20.97
N LYS A 99 10.89 13.49 20.92
CA LYS A 99 12.03 14.25 20.38
C LYS A 99 11.88 14.64 18.91
N MET A 100 11.10 13.92 18.11
CA MET A 100 10.82 14.26 16.71
C MET A 100 9.71 15.29 16.57
N LEU A 101 8.85 15.49 17.57
CA LEU A 101 7.75 16.45 17.52
C LEU A 101 8.24 17.90 17.41
N GLY A 102 9.50 18.17 17.77
CA GLY A 102 10.15 19.47 17.56
C GLY A 102 10.68 19.69 16.15
N ASN A 103 10.68 18.66 15.29
CA ASN A 103 11.07 18.79 13.89
C ASN A 103 9.90 19.34 13.06
N SER A 104 10.21 20.06 11.99
CA SER A 104 9.23 20.53 11.02
C SER A 104 9.70 20.16 9.61
N PRO A 105 9.12 19.15 8.96
CA PRO A 105 8.05 18.25 9.44
C PRO A 105 8.53 17.21 10.48
N VAL A 106 7.60 16.64 11.26
CA VAL A 106 7.90 15.60 12.27
C VAL A 106 8.47 14.35 11.59
N ILE A 107 7.76 13.85 10.58
CA ILE A 107 8.26 12.80 9.68
C ILE A 107 9.06 13.51 8.58
N PRO A 108 10.30 13.07 8.25
CA PRO A 108 11.09 13.74 7.22
C PRO A 108 10.37 13.76 5.87
N GLU A 109 10.42 14.90 5.18
CA GLU A 109 9.69 15.17 3.94
C GLU A 109 9.95 14.11 2.85
N ASN A 110 11.22 13.70 2.70
CA ASN A 110 11.60 12.68 1.74
C ASN A 110 10.97 11.30 2.00
N ILE A 111 10.64 10.98 3.26
CA ILE A 111 9.95 9.73 3.61
C ILE A 111 8.50 9.81 3.16
N ALA A 112 7.82 10.91 3.47
CA ALA A 112 6.44 11.13 3.05
C ALA A 112 6.32 11.05 1.52
N ASP A 113 7.17 11.79 0.80
CA ASP A 113 7.18 11.78 -0.66
C ASP A 113 7.37 10.38 -1.24
N GLN A 114 8.33 9.60 -0.70
CA GLN A 114 8.58 8.25 -1.20
C GLN A 114 7.42 7.29 -0.97
N LEU A 115 6.70 7.38 0.16
CA LEU A 115 5.50 6.58 0.39
C LEU A 115 4.45 6.84 -0.70
N TYR A 116 4.18 8.12 -1.00
CA TYR A 116 3.21 8.50 -2.04
C TYR A 116 3.70 8.16 -3.45
N LEU A 117 5.00 8.32 -3.74
CA LEU A 117 5.59 7.90 -5.00
C LEU A 117 5.42 6.40 -5.20
N TRP A 118 5.82 5.58 -4.22
CA TRP A 118 5.66 4.12 -4.25
C TRP A 118 4.21 3.68 -4.45
N GLN A 119 3.24 4.37 -3.82
CA GLN A 119 1.82 4.12 -4.09
C GLN A 119 1.42 4.41 -5.54
N ARG A 120 1.87 5.54 -6.09
CA ARG A 120 1.59 5.93 -7.48
C ARG A 120 2.25 4.98 -8.48
N GLU A 121 3.37 4.34 -8.11
CA GLU A 121 4.03 3.38 -9.00
C GLU A 121 3.15 2.16 -9.34
N ARG A 122 2.24 1.76 -8.44
CA ARG A 122 1.26 0.70 -8.70
C ARG A 122 0.30 1.07 -9.83
N ASN A 123 0.05 2.35 -10.03
CA ASN A 123 -0.94 2.86 -10.99
C ASN A 123 -0.34 3.22 -12.35
N ARG A 124 0.88 2.74 -12.68
CA ARG A 124 1.57 3.10 -13.94
C ARG A 124 1.02 2.39 -15.19
N ILE A 125 0.27 1.31 -15.04
CA ILE A 125 -0.26 0.53 -16.18
C ILE A 125 -1.78 0.61 -16.16
N LYS A 126 -2.35 1.25 -17.19
CA LYS A 126 -3.78 1.19 -17.49
C LYS A 126 -3.99 0.19 -18.63
N PHE A 127 -4.94 -0.71 -18.48
CA PHE A 127 -5.32 -1.66 -19.51
C PHE A 127 -6.64 -1.21 -20.12
N ASP A 128 -6.57 -0.65 -21.33
CA ASP A 128 -7.74 -0.28 -22.11
C ASP A 128 -7.91 -1.27 -23.26
N ALA A 129 -9.04 -1.99 -23.27
CA ALA A 129 -9.35 -2.92 -24.36
C ALA A 129 -9.70 -2.10 -25.62
N GLY A 130 -8.90 -2.26 -26.66
CA GLY A 130 -9.04 -1.52 -27.91
C GLY A 130 -8.91 -2.39 -29.15
N GLU A 131 -9.30 -1.80 -30.27
CA GLU A 131 -9.13 -2.34 -31.61
C GLU A 131 -8.16 -1.42 -32.37
N LEU A 132 -7.20 -2.02 -33.06
CA LEU A 132 -6.29 -1.31 -33.97
C LEU A 132 -7.00 -1.11 -35.31
N VAL A 133 -7.01 0.13 -35.76
CA VAL A 133 -7.39 0.55 -37.11
C VAL A 133 -6.10 0.98 -37.81
N ASP A 134 -5.75 0.25 -38.86
CA ASP A 134 -4.57 0.46 -39.69
C ASP A 134 -4.89 0.23 -41.18
N GLY A 135 -3.87 0.35 -42.04
CA GLY A 135 -4.02 0.14 -43.48
C GLY A 135 -4.55 1.34 -44.27
N PHE A 136 -4.45 2.55 -43.72
CA PHE A 136 -4.76 3.78 -44.43
C PHE A 136 -3.83 3.99 -45.62
N VAL A 137 -4.39 4.40 -46.77
CA VAL A 137 -3.64 4.64 -48.01
C VAL A 137 -3.08 6.06 -48.02
N THR A 138 -3.84 7.03 -47.52
CA THR A 138 -3.49 8.45 -47.50
C THR A 138 -3.55 9.02 -46.09
N THR A 139 -2.83 10.12 -45.86
CA THR A 139 -2.89 10.86 -44.58
C THR A 139 -4.26 11.51 -44.40
N GLU A 140 -4.88 11.94 -45.50
CA GLU A 140 -6.21 12.55 -45.48
C GLU A 140 -7.28 11.57 -44.97
N ASP A 141 -7.27 10.33 -45.45
CA ASP A 141 -8.21 9.29 -44.97
C ASP A 141 -8.01 9.00 -43.48
N PHE A 142 -6.75 8.94 -43.05
CA PHE A 142 -6.40 8.77 -41.64
C PHE A 142 -6.91 9.93 -40.78
N ASP A 143 -6.69 11.18 -41.20
CA ASP A 143 -7.08 12.37 -40.44
C ASP A 143 -8.60 12.48 -40.28
N VAL A 144 -9.36 12.10 -41.31
CA VAL A 144 -10.84 12.09 -41.26
C VAL A 144 -11.34 11.08 -40.22
N VAL A 145 -10.78 9.86 -40.20
CA VAL A 145 -11.16 8.81 -39.24
C VAL A 145 -10.67 9.14 -37.82
N LEU A 146 -9.46 9.67 -37.68
CA LEU A 146 -8.92 10.14 -36.40
C LEU A 146 -9.83 11.20 -35.79
N LYS A 147 -10.24 12.20 -36.58
CA LYS A 147 -11.13 13.26 -36.14
C LYS A 147 -12.48 12.71 -35.69
N PHE A 148 -13.08 11.82 -36.48
CA PHE A 148 -14.33 11.15 -36.08
C PHE A 148 -14.19 10.40 -34.76
N ALA A 149 -13.10 9.63 -34.58
CA ALA A 149 -12.87 8.88 -33.35
C ALA A 149 -12.63 9.78 -32.12
N GLN A 150 -12.02 10.96 -32.32
CA GLN A 150 -11.86 11.99 -31.29
C GLN A 150 -13.21 12.63 -30.92
N ASP A 151 -13.99 13.05 -31.93
CA ASP A 151 -15.28 13.73 -31.74
C ASP A 151 -16.31 12.84 -31.01
N VAL A 152 -16.29 11.53 -31.29
CA VAL A 152 -17.17 10.54 -30.63
C VAL A 152 -16.58 10.04 -29.29
N GLY A 153 -15.35 10.43 -28.95
CA GLY A 153 -14.71 10.09 -27.67
C GLY A 153 -14.29 8.63 -27.55
N VAL A 154 -13.99 7.96 -28.67
CA VAL A 154 -13.60 6.53 -28.72
C VAL A 154 -12.12 6.32 -29.03
N MET A 155 -11.35 7.37 -29.33
CA MET A 155 -9.91 7.30 -29.57
C MET A 155 -9.13 7.06 -28.27
N LEU A 156 -8.30 6.01 -28.26
CA LEU A 156 -7.40 5.67 -27.15
C LEU A 156 -5.97 6.14 -27.40
N TRP A 157 -5.48 5.95 -28.62
CA TRP A 157 -4.11 6.29 -29.02
C TRP A 157 -4.04 6.43 -30.53
N TYR A 158 -3.09 7.21 -31.04
CA TYR A 158 -2.82 7.30 -32.47
C TYR A 158 -1.33 7.56 -32.74
N ASP A 159 -0.92 7.26 -33.97
CA ASP A 159 0.40 7.53 -34.51
C ASP A 159 0.27 7.99 -35.96
N SER A 160 0.49 9.29 -36.17
CA SER A 160 0.40 9.93 -37.48
C SER A 160 1.56 9.58 -38.41
N ILE A 161 2.69 9.07 -37.90
CA ILE A 161 3.83 8.67 -38.72
C ILE A 161 3.55 7.33 -39.40
N HIS A 162 2.95 6.40 -38.66
CA HIS A 162 2.61 5.07 -39.16
C HIS A 162 1.14 4.91 -39.57
N LEU A 163 0.36 5.99 -39.51
CA LEU A 163 -1.08 6.03 -39.79
C LEU A 163 -1.83 4.92 -39.03
N ARG A 164 -1.68 4.90 -37.71
CA ARG A 164 -2.32 3.91 -36.83
C ARG A 164 -3.20 4.61 -35.81
N LEU A 165 -4.34 4.01 -35.54
CA LEU A 165 -5.31 4.49 -34.57
C LEU A 165 -5.77 3.31 -33.72
N VAL A 166 -5.78 3.46 -32.40
CA VAL A 166 -6.40 2.50 -31.49
C VAL A 166 -7.66 3.15 -30.94
N VAL A 167 -8.79 2.47 -31.08
CA VAL A 167 -10.09 2.90 -30.57
C VAL A 167 -10.58 1.94 -29.50
N THR A 168 -11.47 2.41 -28.62
CA THR A 168 -12.09 1.55 -27.61
C THR A 168 -12.82 0.37 -28.27
N LYS A 169 -12.79 -0.80 -27.63
CA LYS A 169 -13.51 -1.99 -28.13
C LYS A 169 -15.01 -1.73 -28.34
N ALA A 170 -15.63 -0.91 -27.49
CA ALA A 170 -17.04 -0.52 -27.61
C ALA A 170 -17.29 0.45 -28.78
N GLY A 171 -16.30 1.26 -29.15
CA GLY A 171 -16.37 2.23 -30.25
C GLY A 171 -15.99 1.66 -31.63
N GLY A 172 -15.38 0.47 -31.67
CA GLY A 172 -14.84 -0.12 -32.90
C GLY A 172 -15.87 -0.32 -34.02
N GLU A 173 -17.10 -0.71 -33.69
CA GLU A 173 -18.18 -0.85 -34.66
C GLU A 173 -18.54 0.48 -35.34
N ARG A 174 -18.73 1.55 -34.54
CA ARG A 174 -19.01 2.90 -35.06
C ARG A 174 -17.92 3.38 -36.02
N VAL A 175 -16.66 3.11 -35.69
CA VAL A 175 -15.52 3.53 -36.52
C VAL A 175 -15.47 2.73 -37.82
N ARG A 176 -15.73 1.42 -37.79
CA ARG A 176 -15.84 0.61 -39.02
C ARG A 176 -17.00 1.05 -39.90
N ASP A 177 -18.14 1.37 -39.32
CA ASP A 177 -19.31 1.82 -40.08
C ASP A 177 -19.06 3.18 -40.71
N PHE A 178 -18.34 4.07 -40.03
CA PHE A 178 -17.89 5.33 -40.61
C PHE A 178 -16.95 5.10 -41.81
N ILE A 179 -15.95 4.22 -41.67
CA ILE A 179 -15.00 3.87 -42.74
C ILE A 179 -15.69 3.25 -43.96
N LYS A 180 -16.71 2.42 -43.77
CA LYS A 180 -17.43 1.80 -44.91
C LYS A 180 -18.28 2.77 -45.71
N ASN A 181 -18.69 3.88 -45.09
CA ASN A 181 -19.60 4.87 -45.65
C ASN A 181 -18.87 6.12 -46.15
N HIS A 182 -17.54 6.11 -46.15
CA HIS A 182 -16.66 7.18 -46.63
C HIS A 182 -15.68 6.62 -47.66
#